data_AF-A0A8T6XUE7-F1
#
_entry.id   AF-A0A8T6XUE7-F1
#
_cell.length_a   1.000
_cell.length_b   1.000
_cell.length_c   1.000
_cell.angle_alpha   90.00
_cell.angle_beta   90.00
_cell.angle_gamma   90.00
#
_symmetry.space_group_name_H-M   'P 1'
#
loop_
_entity.id
_entity.type
_entity.pdbx_description
1 polymer ?
#
loop_
_entity_poly.entity_id
_entity_poly.type
_entity_poly.pdbx_seq_one_letter_code
_entity_poly.pdbx_strand_id
1 'polypeptide(L)'
;SDSFSRRKNLYKEIKQKSTNPLKLVELKKTSNILEALEAESSESPPNELFYILGLDVLLEDLDQNKKKETLEILQNRPDDFVELNRPLIFAIPIHLVALLRTDAPDFWEWHQGIFLFDEKFGKQELLLHVITDQFFNLFGGETYQRKRELFGLFDSLLKEHQSSRAEDGSLSYIKNLEHIALLFYELGD
;
A
#
# COMPACT_ATOMS: atom_id res chain seq x y z
N SER A 1 13.69 -3.29 -6.36
CA SER A 1 14.38 -4.60 -6.43
C SER A 1 14.18 -5.40 -5.15
N ASP A 2 14.41 -4.80 -3.97
CA ASP A 2 14.34 -5.51 -2.67
C ASP A 2 12.92 -5.99 -2.26
N SER A 3 11.89 -5.15 -2.48
CA SER A 3 10.52 -5.44 -2.04
C SER A 3 9.87 -6.67 -2.69
N PHE A 4 10.09 -6.90 -4.00
CA PHE A 4 9.55 -8.06 -4.71
C PHE A 4 10.14 -9.39 -4.18
N SER A 5 11.46 -9.43 -4.00
CA SER A 5 12.15 -10.60 -3.46
C SER A 5 11.69 -10.92 -2.02
N ARG A 6 11.42 -9.90 -1.20
CA ARG A 6 10.89 -10.07 0.15
C ARG A 6 9.48 -10.66 0.16
N ARG A 7 8.56 -10.11 -0.63
CA ARG A 7 7.18 -10.65 -0.74
C ARG A 7 7.17 -12.10 -1.24
N LYS A 8 8.13 -12.47 -2.11
CA LYS A 8 8.32 -13.85 -2.56
C LYS A 8 8.89 -14.76 -1.47
N ASN A 9 9.74 -14.25 -0.58
CA ASN A 9 10.20 -15.00 0.59
C ASN A 9 9.07 -15.20 1.60
N LEU A 10 8.24 -14.17 1.84
CA LEU A 10 7.06 -14.29 2.69
C LEU A 10 6.11 -15.38 2.18
N TYR A 11 5.86 -15.45 0.86
CA TYR A 11 5.13 -16.57 0.25
C TYR A 11 5.71 -17.93 0.63
N LYS A 12 7.04 -18.11 0.57
CA LYS A 12 7.68 -19.37 0.93
C LYS A 12 7.46 -19.72 2.40
N GLU A 13 7.56 -18.74 3.29
CA GLU A 13 7.32 -18.94 4.73
C GLU A 13 5.87 -19.30 5.03
N ILE A 14 4.91 -18.59 4.42
CA ILE A 14 3.48 -18.88 4.56
C ILE A 14 3.18 -20.27 4.01
N LYS A 15 3.71 -20.61 2.83
CA LYS A 15 3.51 -21.93 2.21
C LYS A 15 4.01 -23.09 3.08
N GLN A 16 5.10 -22.91 3.81
CA GLN A 16 5.63 -23.93 4.73
C GLN A 16 4.75 -24.12 5.98
N LYS A 17 4.05 -23.07 6.40
CA LYS A 17 3.24 -23.06 7.63
C LYS A 17 1.74 -23.29 7.38
N SER A 18 1.28 -23.09 6.15
CA SER A 18 -0.12 -23.23 5.75
C SER A 18 -0.50 -24.69 5.61
N THR A 19 -1.65 -25.07 6.19
CA THR A 19 -2.29 -26.36 5.96
C THR A 19 -3.05 -26.40 4.62
N ASN A 20 -3.43 -25.24 4.10
CA ASN A 20 -4.15 -25.12 2.83
C ASN A 20 -3.16 -24.99 1.65
N PRO A 21 -3.47 -25.56 0.48
CA PRO A 21 -2.65 -25.40 -0.71
C PRO A 21 -2.59 -23.93 -1.13
N LEU A 22 -1.37 -23.47 -1.39
CA LEU A 22 -1.05 -22.08 -1.74
C LEU A 22 -0.29 -22.05 -3.06
N LYS A 23 -0.82 -21.31 -4.03
CA LYS A 23 -0.21 -21.05 -5.33
C LYS A 23 0.28 -19.61 -5.40
N LEU A 24 1.48 -19.44 -5.93
CA LEU A 24 2.03 -18.13 -6.25
C LEU A 24 1.59 -17.75 -7.67
N VAL A 25 0.94 -16.60 -7.80
CA VAL A 25 0.58 -16.01 -9.09
C VAL A 25 1.35 -14.71 -9.25
N GLU A 26 2.15 -14.59 -10.31
CA GLU A 26 2.96 -13.41 -10.61
C GLU A 26 2.39 -12.66 -11.83
N LEU A 27 1.77 -11.52 -11.59
CA LEU A 27 1.27 -10.63 -12.63
C LEU A 27 2.43 -9.95 -13.37
N LYS A 28 2.31 -9.85 -14.70
CA LYS A 28 3.28 -9.18 -15.57
C LYS A 28 2.76 -7.81 -15.98
N LYS A 29 3.63 -6.90 -16.43
CA LYS A 29 3.27 -5.55 -16.93
C LYS A 29 2.22 -5.51 -18.05
N THR A 30 2.01 -6.61 -18.74
CA THR A 30 1.06 -6.74 -19.85
C THR A 30 -0.11 -7.63 -19.49
N SER A 31 -0.21 -8.08 -18.24
CA SER A 31 -1.31 -8.92 -17.79
C SER A 31 -2.57 -8.09 -17.66
N ASN A 32 -3.66 -8.55 -18.25
CA ASN A 32 -4.98 -8.28 -17.70
C ASN A 32 -5.12 -9.10 -16.40
N ILE A 33 -5.48 -8.44 -15.30
CA ILE A 33 -5.48 -9.06 -13.98
C ILE A 33 -6.49 -10.21 -13.88
N LEU A 34 -7.69 -10.04 -14.41
CA LEU A 34 -8.74 -11.05 -14.35
C LEU A 34 -8.39 -12.25 -15.22
N GLU A 35 -8.01 -12.02 -16.48
CA GLU A 35 -7.63 -13.11 -17.40
C GLU A 35 -6.47 -13.95 -16.84
N ALA A 36 -5.49 -13.30 -16.23
CA ALA A 36 -4.37 -14.01 -15.59
C ALA A 36 -4.84 -14.89 -14.43
N LEU A 37 -5.76 -14.39 -13.59
CA LEU A 37 -6.28 -15.16 -12.45
C LEU A 37 -7.24 -16.27 -12.87
N GLU A 38 -8.06 -16.06 -13.91
CA GLU A 38 -8.95 -17.06 -14.49
C GLU A 38 -8.17 -18.22 -15.12
N ALA A 39 -7.11 -17.91 -15.87
CA ALA A 39 -6.22 -18.93 -16.44
C ALA A 39 -5.59 -19.78 -15.34
N GLU A 40 -5.04 -19.13 -14.31
CA GLU A 40 -4.44 -19.84 -13.17
C GLU A 40 -5.48 -20.64 -12.36
N SER A 41 -6.70 -20.13 -12.24
CA SER A 41 -7.83 -20.78 -11.57
C SER A 41 -8.23 -22.07 -12.28
N SER A 42 -8.26 -22.06 -13.62
CA SER A 42 -8.65 -23.21 -14.45
C SER A 42 -7.69 -24.40 -14.34
N GLU A 43 -6.41 -24.12 -14.07
CA GLU A 43 -5.36 -25.14 -13.91
C GLU A 43 -5.16 -25.58 -12.45
N SER A 44 -5.82 -24.91 -11.50
CA SER A 44 -5.61 -25.12 -10.07
C SER A 44 -6.73 -25.93 -9.41
N PRO A 45 -6.41 -26.76 -8.40
CA PRO A 45 -7.43 -27.43 -7.60
C PRO A 45 -8.44 -26.45 -6.97
N PRO A 46 -9.67 -26.91 -6.70
CA PRO A 46 -10.64 -26.15 -5.91
C PRO A 46 -10.08 -25.81 -4.53
N ASN A 47 -10.41 -24.64 -4.00
CA ASN A 47 -9.99 -24.14 -2.68
C ASN A 47 -8.48 -23.86 -2.51
N GLU A 48 -7.68 -23.90 -3.58
CA GLU A 48 -6.29 -23.43 -3.53
C GLU A 48 -6.26 -21.90 -3.39
N LEU A 49 -5.56 -21.41 -2.36
CA LEU A 49 -5.38 -19.97 -2.13
C LEU A 49 -4.39 -19.40 -3.13
N PHE A 50 -4.72 -18.24 -3.67
CA PHE A 50 -3.83 -17.52 -4.58
C PHE A 50 -3.10 -16.41 -3.83
N TYR A 51 -1.77 -16.53 -3.78
CA TYR A 51 -0.90 -15.46 -3.33
C TYR A 51 -0.41 -14.68 -4.54
N ILE A 52 -0.89 -13.45 -4.69
CA ILE A 52 -0.78 -12.67 -5.92
C ILE A 52 0.28 -11.59 -5.71
N LEU A 53 1.26 -11.57 -6.62
CA LEU A 53 2.31 -10.55 -6.73
C LEU A 53 2.19 -9.79 -8.05
N GLY A 54 2.74 -8.58 -8.08
CA GLY A 54 2.87 -7.80 -9.32
C GLY A 54 1.71 -6.84 -9.58
N LEU A 55 0.77 -6.67 -8.64
CA LEU A 55 -0.24 -5.61 -8.76
C LEU A 55 0.40 -4.22 -8.73
N ASP A 56 1.49 -4.05 -7.97
CA ASP A 56 2.33 -2.85 -8.00
C ASP A 56 2.94 -2.59 -9.36
N VAL A 57 3.35 -3.64 -10.05
CA VAL A 57 3.92 -3.55 -11.40
C VAL A 57 2.90 -3.05 -12.43
N LEU A 58 1.61 -3.33 -12.23
CA LEU A 58 0.52 -2.83 -13.06
C LEU A 58 0.12 -1.38 -12.72
N LEU A 59 0.11 -1.05 -11.42
CA LEU A 59 -0.37 0.26 -10.94
C LEU A 59 0.71 1.35 -10.97
N GLU A 60 1.98 0.98 -10.98
CA GLU A 60 3.13 1.88 -11.12
C GLU A 60 3.69 1.93 -12.55
N ASP A 61 2.96 1.37 -13.54
CA ASP A 61 3.39 1.45 -14.94
C ASP A 61 3.44 2.94 -15.40
N LEU A 62 4.42 3.24 -16.26
CA LEU A 62 4.55 4.55 -16.89
C LEU A 62 3.39 4.78 -17.88
N ASP A 63 2.82 3.70 -18.42
CA ASP A 63 1.62 3.75 -19.25
C ASP A 63 0.37 4.02 -18.42
N GLN A 64 -0.07 5.29 -18.41
CA GLN A 64 -1.26 5.72 -17.69
C GLN A 64 -2.54 5.04 -18.16
N ASN A 65 -2.62 4.61 -19.43
CA ASN A 65 -3.82 3.93 -19.94
C ASN A 65 -3.95 2.56 -19.29
N LYS A 66 -2.85 1.81 -19.17
CA LYS A 66 -2.84 0.51 -18.49
C LYS A 66 -3.13 0.61 -17.01
N LYS A 67 -2.56 1.61 -16.34
CA LYS A 67 -2.87 1.88 -14.93
C LYS A 67 -4.37 2.12 -14.77
N LYS A 68 -4.95 2.97 -15.63
CA LYS A 68 -6.38 3.29 -15.61
C LYS A 68 -7.24 2.06 -15.89
N GLU A 69 -6.89 1.26 -16.90
CA GLU A 69 -7.59 0.01 -17.22
C GLU A 69 -7.55 -0.96 -16.04
N THR A 70 -6.39 -1.12 -15.39
CA THR A 70 -6.25 -1.97 -14.20
C THR A 70 -7.16 -1.49 -13.06
N LEU A 71 -7.16 -0.18 -12.77
CA LEU A 71 -8.02 0.41 -11.75
C LEU A 71 -9.51 0.27 -12.11
N GLU A 72 -9.88 0.45 -13.37
CA GLU A 72 -11.26 0.25 -13.84
C GLU A 72 -11.72 -1.19 -13.69
N ILE A 73 -10.84 -2.17 -13.94
CA ILE A 73 -11.16 -3.59 -13.70
C ILE A 73 -11.36 -3.84 -12.20
N LEU A 74 -10.44 -3.37 -11.36
CA LEU A 74 -10.56 -3.54 -9.91
C LEU A 74 -11.88 -2.94 -9.41
N GLN A 75 -12.15 -1.68 -9.76
CA GLN A 75 -13.32 -0.95 -9.29
C GLN A 75 -14.64 -1.55 -9.78
N ASN A 76 -14.76 -1.83 -11.08
CA ASN A 76 -16.07 -2.11 -11.68
C ASN A 76 -16.39 -3.61 -11.79
N ARG A 77 -15.45 -4.49 -11.45
CA ARG A 77 -15.59 -5.93 -11.66
C ARG A 77 -15.31 -6.79 -10.41
N PRO A 78 -15.73 -6.39 -9.19
CA PRO A 78 -15.50 -7.20 -7.99
C PRO A 78 -16.16 -8.58 -8.06
N ASP A 79 -17.32 -8.68 -8.71
CA ASP A 79 -18.06 -9.94 -8.87
C ASP A 79 -17.26 -11.00 -9.63
N ASP A 80 -16.45 -10.61 -10.62
CA ASP A 80 -15.62 -11.55 -11.37
C ASP A 80 -14.52 -12.17 -10.50
N PHE A 81 -14.01 -11.43 -9.50
CA PHE A 81 -13.09 -12.00 -8.51
C PHE A 81 -13.80 -12.96 -7.55
N VAL A 82 -15.10 -12.75 -7.27
CA VAL A 82 -15.93 -13.68 -6.48
C VAL A 82 -16.19 -14.96 -7.25
N GLU A 83 -16.44 -14.86 -8.56
CA GLU A 83 -16.68 -16.01 -9.44
C GLU A 83 -15.50 -16.98 -9.55
N LEU A 84 -14.27 -16.50 -9.28
CA LEU A 84 -13.10 -17.38 -9.13
C LEU A 84 -13.26 -18.41 -7.99
N ASN A 85 -14.20 -18.19 -7.07
CA ASN A 85 -14.61 -19.07 -5.98
C ASN A 85 -13.41 -19.63 -5.18
N ARG A 86 -12.44 -18.76 -4.89
CA ARG A 86 -11.25 -19.09 -4.13
C ARG A 86 -10.73 -17.87 -3.35
N PRO A 87 -10.01 -18.08 -2.23
CA PRO A 87 -9.40 -16.99 -1.50
C PRO A 87 -8.25 -16.35 -2.30
N LEU A 88 -8.27 -15.02 -2.41
CA LEU A 88 -7.22 -14.24 -3.06
C LEU A 88 -6.45 -13.42 -2.01
N ILE A 89 -5.13 -13.45 -2.08
CA ILE A 89 -4.22 -12.68 -1.21
C ILE A 89 -3.37 -11.79 -2.09
N PHE A 90 -3.73 -10.51 -2.19
CA PHE A 90 -2.94 -9.50 -2.90
C PHE A 90 -1.82 -8.98 -2.00
N ALA A 91 -0.58 -9.33 -2.32
CA ALA A 91 0.58 -8.84 -1.59
C ALA A 91 1.12 -7.57 -2.28
N ILE A 92 0.69 -6.42 -1.76
CA ILE A 92 0.99 -5.08 -2.29
C ILE A 92 1.92 -4.27 -1.35
N PRO A 93 2.73 -3.34 -1.90
CA PRO A 93 3.34 -2.28 -1.11
C PRO A 93 2.30 -1.41 -0.39
N ILE A 94 2.64 -0.94 0.81
CA ILE A 94 1.74 -0.13 1.65
C ILE A 94 1.32 1.19 0.99
N HIS A 95 2.20 1.83 0.21
CA HIS A 95 1.89 3.10 -0.42
C HIS A 95 0.82 3.00 -1.52
N LEU A 96 0.52 1.79 -2.01
CA LEU A 96 -0.57 1.56 -2.97
C LEU A 96 -1.94 1.43 -2.29
N VAL A 97 -1.99 1.29 -0.96
CA VAL A 97 -3.27 1.22 -0.22
C VAL A 97 -4.08 2.49 -0.42
N ALA A 98 -3.46 3.67 -0.33
CA ALA A 98 -4.15 4.94 -0.53
C ALA A 98 -4.69 5.10 -1.96
N LEU A 99 -3.94 4.62 -2.96
CA LEU A 99 -4.36 4.58 -4.36
C LEU A 99 -5.60 3.70 -4.52
N LEU A 100 -5.57 2.47 -4.01
CA LEU A 100 -6.71 1.55 -4.10
C LEU A 100 -7.94 2.07 -3.37
N ARG A 101 -7.79 2.63 -2.16
CA ARG A 101 -8.90 3.26 -1.43
C ARG A 101 -9.58 4.40 -2.18
N THR A 102 -8.80 5.15 -2.95
CA THR A 102 -9.30 6.35 -3.63
C THR A 102 -9.86 6.03 -5.01
N ASP A 103 -9.14 5.23 -5.78
CA ASP A 103 -9.41 5.00 -7.21
C ASP A 103 -10.08 3.65 -7.49
N ALA A 104 -10.10 2.72 -6.52
CA ALA A 104 -10.81 1.45 -6.59
C ALA A 104 -11.50 1.07 -5.26
N PRO A 105 -12.34 1.97 -4.68
CA PRO A 105 -12.99 1.74 -3.39
C PRO A 105 -13.82 0.45 -3.32
N ASP A 106 -14.50 0.02 -4.38
CA ASP A 106 -15.35 -1.18 -4.33
C ASP A 106 -14.48 -2.44 -4.20
N PHE A 107 -13.36 -2.48 -4.93
CA PHE A 107 -12.35 -3.52 -4.76
C PHE A 107 -11.73 -3.51 -3.37
N TRP A 108 -11.46 -2.31 -2.85
CA TRP A 108 -10.92 -2.17 -1.51
C TRP A 108 -11.92 -2.70 -0.48
N GLU A 109 -13.17 -2.24 -0.49
CA GLU A 109 -14.19 -2.67 0.47
C GLU A 109 -14.51 -4.17 0.40
N TRP A 110 -14.29 -4.81 -0.76
CA TRP A 110 -14.47 -6.25 -0.94
C TRP A 110 -13.49 -7.11 -0.11
N HIS A 111 -12.37 -6.58 0.37
CA HIS A 111 -11.42 -7.37 1.14
C HIS A 111 -12.05 -7.96 2.42
N GLN A 112 -11.75 -9.22 2.74
CA GLN A 112 -12.16 -9.83 4.01
C GLN A 112 -11.14 -9.66 5.14
N GLY A 113 -10.00 -9.02 4.87
CA GLY A 113 -8.99 -8.70 5.87
C GLY A 113 -7.73 -8.10 5.27
N ILE A 114 -7.04 -7.29 6.09
CA ILE A 114 -5.73 -6.70 5.75
C ILE A 114 -4.73 -7.23 6.77
N PHE A 115 -3.64 -7.82 6.28
CA PHE A 115 -2.54 -8.28 7.10
C PHE A 115 -1.33 -7.41 6.84
N LEU A 116 -0.96 -6.61 7.83
CA LEU A 116 0.26 -5.82 7.80
C LEU A 116 1.40 -6.70 8.31
N PHE A 117 2.38 -6.94 7.43
CA PHE A 117 3.63 -7.54 7.83
C PHE A 117 4.57 -6.38 8.17
N ASP A 118 4.85 -6.20 9.46
CA ASP A 118 5.87 -5.28 9.95
C ASP A 118 7.21 -5.73 9.37
N GLU A 119 7.57 -5.16 8.23
CA GLU A 119 8.97 -4.95 7.93
C GLU A 119 9.52 -4.12 9.10
N LYS A 120 10.71 -4.43 9.60
CA LYS A 120 11.40 -3.48 10.48
C LYS A 120 11.65 -2.23 9.66
N PHE A 121 10.69 -1.32 9.62
CA PHE A 121 10.79 -0.06 8.91
C PHE A 121 12.03 0.64 9.45
N GLY A 122 12.93 1.04 8.56
CA GLY A 122 13.92 2.03 8.91
C GLY A 122 13.18 3.27 9.41
N LYS A 123 13.79 4.03 10.33
CA LYS A 123 13.18 5.26 10.90
C LYS A 123 12.58 6.18 9.84
N GLN A 124 13.12 6.19 8.62
CA GLN A 124 12.66 6.99 7.49
C GLN A 124 11.35 6.50 6.87
N GLU A 125 11.13 5.18 6.74
CA GLU A 125 9.88 4.67 6.17
C GLU A 125 8.70 4.76 7.15
N LEU A 126 8.98 4.62 8.46
CA LEU A 126 7.98 4.84 9.52
C LEU A 126 7.57 6.32 9.58
N LEU A 127 8.54 7.23 9.34
CA LEU A 127 8.26 8.65 9.16
C LEU A 127 7.39 8.91 7.94
N LEU A 128 7.74 8.28 6.81
CA LEU A 128 7.00 8.42 5.56
C LEU A 128 5.56 7.95 5.75
N HIS A 129 5.35 6.79 6.39
CA HIS A 129 4.03 6.23 6.65
C HIS A 129 3.15 7.15 7.50
N VAL A 130 3.65 7.63 8.65
CA VAL A 130 2.87 8.55 9.51
C VAL A 130 2.53 9.84 8.77
N ILE A 131 3.46 10.38 8.00
CA ILE A 131 3.25 11.60 7.22
C ILE A 131 2.30 11.33 6.03
N THR A 132 2.38 10.19 5.36
CA THR A 132 1.49 9.91 4.23
C THR A 132 0.08 9.54 4.66
N ASP A 133 -0.12 8.85 5.78
CA ASP A 133 -1.45 8.42 6.19
C ASP A 133 -2.17 9.44 7.08
N GLN A 134 -1.45 10.19 7.92
CA GLN A 134 -2.09 11.20 8.78
C GLN A 134 -2.06 12.60 8.16
N PHE A 135 -0.95 12.99 7.50
CA PHE A 135 -0.79 14.33 6.95
C PHE A 135 -1.53 14.50 5.61
N PHE A 136 -1.50 13.52 4.70
CA PHE A 136 -2.21 13.68 3.41
C PHE A 136 -3.73 13.59 3.53
N ASN A 137 -4.26 12.90 4.54
CA ASN A 137 -5.69 12.90 4.83
C ASN A 137 -6.15 14.24 5.44
N LEU A 138 -5.29 14.94 6.20
CA LEU A 138 -5.59 16.28 6.74
C LEU A 138 -5.52 17.40 5.67
N PHE A 139 -4.65 17.26 4.66
CA PHE A 139 -4.50 18.24 3.56
C PHE A 139 -5.00 17.69 2.21
N GLY A 140 -6.16 17.03 2.22
CA GLY A 140 -6.75 16.33 1.07
C GLY A 140 -7.00 17.17 -0.20
N GLY A 141 -6.76 18.48 -0.19
CA GLY A 141 -6.89 19.38 -1.34
C GLY A 141 -5.58 20.01 -1.87
N GLU A 142 -4.42 19.74 -1.25
CA GLU A 142 -3.19 20.48 -1.57
C GLU A 142 -2.37 19.87 -2.71
N THR A 143 -1.69 20.74 -3.49
CA THR A 143 -0.82 20.30 -4.59
C THR A 143 0.46 19.63 -4.09
N TYR A 144 1.02 18.70 -4.87
CA TYR A 144 2.25 17.97 -4.50
C TYR A 144 3.43 18.89 -4.18
N GLN A 145 3.57 20.01 -4.92
CA GLN A 145 4.60 21.02 -4.66
C GLN A 145 4.42 21.66 -3.27
N ARG A 146 3.20 22.04 -2.94
CA ARG A 146 2.88 22.64 -1.63
C ARG A 146 3.14 21.68 -0.48
N LYS A 147 2.83 20.39 -0.67
CA LYS A 147 3.12 19.33 0.32
C LYS A 147 4.62 19.17 0.57
N ARG A 148 5.46 19.30 -0.47
CA ARG A 148 6.93 19.28 -0.33
C ARG A 148 7.45 20.50 0.45
N GLU A 149 6.91 21.69 0.19
CA GLU A 149 7.27 22.91 0.92
C GLU A 149 6.92 22.83 2.40
N LEU A 150 5.71 22.38 2.71
CA LEU A 150 5.25 22.18 4.08
C LEU A 150 6.13 21.17 4.82
N PHE A 151 6.49 20.05 4.17
CA PHE A 151 7.42 19.07 4.73
C PHE A 151 8.78 19.69 5.08
N GLY A 152 9.36 20.50 4.19
CA GLY A 152 10.63 21.18 4.45
C GLY A 152 10.55 22.17 5.63
N LEU A 153 9.41 22.84 5.79
CA LEU A 153 9.16 23.75 6.92
C LEU A 153 9.03 22.99 8.24
N PHE A 154 8.29 21.89 8.27
CA PHE A 154 8.15 21.06 9.47
C PHE A 154 9.47 20.42 9.89
N ASP A 155 10.23 19.87 8.94
CA ASP A 155 11.56 19.30 9.21
C ASP A 155 12.53 20.36 9.77
N SER A 156 12.46 21.60 9.27
CA SER A 156 13.27 22.72 9.78
C SER A 156 12.90 23.12 11.21
N LEU A 157 11.61 23.30 11.51
CA LEU A 157 11.11 23.63 12.85
C LEU A 157 11.50 22.56 13.88
N LEU A 158 11.49 21.30 13.47
CA LEU A 158 11.88 20.20 14.37
C LEU A 158 13.38 20.12 14.59
N LYS A 159 14.19 20.38 13.56
CA LYS A 159 15.65 20.49 13.72
C LYS A 159 16.02 21.62 14.67
N GLU A 160 15.32 22.75 14.60
CA GLU A 160 15.46 23.84 15.57
C GLU A 160 15.08 23.40 16.99
N HIS A 161 13.98 22.66 17.16
CA HIS A 161 13.56 22.13 18.45
C HIS A 161 14.55 21.06 19.00
N GLN A 162 15.07 20.16 18.16
CA GLN A 162 16.01 19.10 18.57
C GLN A 162 17.39 19.64 18.93
N SER A 163 17.82 20.73 18.29
CA SER A 163 19.08 21.42 18.63
C SER A 163 19.08 21.98 20.07
N SER A 164 17.92 22.04 20.73
CA SER A 164 17.75 22.51 22.11
C SER A 164 17.67 21.41 23.19
N ARG A 165 17.58 20.13 22.81
CA ARG A 165 17.51 19.01 23.77
C ARG A 165 18.32 17.81 23.29
N ALA A 166 19.41 17.53 23.98
CA ALA A 166 20.12 16.27 23.86
C ALA A 166 19.32 15.20 24.60
N GLU A 167 18.46 14.45 23.91
CA GLU A 167 18.27 13.01 24.15
C GLU A 167 17.26 12.34 23.20
N ASP A 168 17.40 11.02 23.17
CA ASP A 168 16.82 9.98 22.35
C ASP A 168 15.27 10.02 22.20
N GLY A 169 14.77 9.59 21.03
CA GLY A 169 13.35 9.26 20.87
C GLY A 169 12.72 9.66 19.54
N SER A 170 12.81 8.79 18.54
CA SER A 170 12.08 8.93 17.26
C SER A 170 10.55 8.99 17.43
N LEU A 171 10.01 8.39 18.49
CA LEU A 171 8.57 8.44 18.80
C LEU A 171 8.12 9.82 19.32
N SER A 172 8.97 10.51 20.08
CA SER A 172 8.71 11.87 20.52
C SER A 172 8.73 12.83 19.32
N TYR A 173 9.67 12.62 18.39
CA TYR A 173 9.74 13.36 17.13
C TYR A 173 8.49 13.17 16.26
N ILE A 174 8.01 11.94 16.12
CA ILE A 174 6.79 11.62 15.36
C ILE A 174 5.56 12.28 16.01
N LYS A 175 5.39 12.16 17.34
CA LYS A 175 4.26 12.80 18.04
C LYS A 175 4.28 14.33 17.93
N ASN A 176 5.45 14.94 17.91
CA ASN A 176 5.56 16.39 17.74
C ASN A 176 5.18 16.83 16.33
N LEU A 177 5.51 16.03 15.29
CA LEU A 177 5.04 16.24 13.93
C LEU A 177 3.51 16.19 13.85
N GLU A 178 2.90 15.18 14.47
CA GLU A 178 1.44 15.02 14.52
C GLU A 178 0.76 16.22 15.19
N HIS A 179 1.26 16.65 16.35
CA HIS A 179 0.69 17.80 17.06
C HIS A 179 0.81 19.12 16.29
N ILE A 180 1.97 19.38 15.65
CA ILE A 180 2.14 20.59 14.85
C ILE A 180 1.19 20.55 13.64
N ALA A 181 1.04 19.40 12.99
CA ALA A 181 0.13 19.23 11.85
C ALA A 181 -1.32 19.55 12.22
N LEU A 182 -1.79 19.01 13.36
CA LEU A 182 -3.14 19.24 13.89
C LEU A 182 -3.35 20.72 14.22
N LEU A 183 -2.35 21.37 14.82
CA LEU A 183 -2.44 22.78 15.20
C LEU A 183 -2.52 23.70 13.97
N PHE A 184 -1.83 23.37 12.88
CA PHE A 184 -1.98 24.10 11.61
C PHE A 184 -3.32 23.86 10.93
N TYR A 185 -3.90 22.66 11.06
CA TYR A 185 -5.26 22.37 10.58
C TYR A 185 -6.30 23.18 11.37
N GLU A 186 -6.21 23.20 12.70
CA GLU A 186 -7.13 23.96 13.56
C GLU A 186 -7.03 25.48 13.42
N LEU A 187 -5.86 26.00 12.99
CA LEU A 187 -5.67 27.43 12.71
C LEU A 187 -6.00 27.83 11.26
N GLY A 188 -6.25 26.85 10.39
CA GLY A 188 -6.58 27.04 8.97
C GLY A 188 -8.08 27.14 8.68
N ASP A 189 -8.93 26.74 9.64
CA ASP A 189 -10.36 27.03 9.72
C ASP A 189 -10.63 28.26 10.62
#